data_AF-A0A495YX32-F1
#
_entry.id   AF-A0A495YX32-F1
#
_cell.length_a   1.000
_cell.length_b   1.000
_cell.length_c   1.000
_cell.angle_alpha   90.00
_cell.angle_beta   90.00
_cell.angle_gamma   90.00
#
_symmetry.space_group_name_H-M   'P 1'
#
loop_
_entity.id
_entity.type
_entity.pdbx_description
1 polymer ?
#
loop_
_entity_poly.entity_id
_entity_poly.type
_entity_poly.pdbx_seq_one_letter_code
_entity_poly.pdbx_strand_id
1 'polypeptide(L)'
;MSYPDMRYYITFFFRCYKNFEKSNYYHQTEQQGRPKAYTDISLIVFFTVMKLKGINRFKAQTTFLAEHPNWVKRLKFKSTPSRTTLSRRYKQLASVLEQFVAYLGDLGISLDTDTPRDVVFEDKSLYKAQGSVWHQKDRKENHIPEGLRNLDTDASWSTSKY
;
A
#
# COMPACT_ATOMS: atom_id res chain seq x y z
N MET A 1 19.52 -5.35 -15.78
CA MET A 1 18.65 -4.16 -15.74
C MET A 1 18.97 -3.37 -14.49
N SER A 2 19.32 -2.08 -14.60
CA SER A 2 19.48 -1.21 -13.42
C SER A 2 18.09 -0.92 -12.85
N TYR A 3 17.87 -1.18 -11.56
CA TYR A 3 16.61 -0.85 -10.91
C TYR A 3 16.41 0.67 -10.89
N PRO A 4 15.18 1.18 -11.10
CA PRO A 4 14.92 2.60 -11.01
C PRO A 4 15.29 3.16 -9.62
N ASP A 5 15.98 4.30 -9.57
CA ASP A 5 16.30 4.99 -8.31
C ASP A 5 15.01 5.53 -7.65
N MET A 6 15.03 5.74 -6.34
CA MET A 6 13.93 6.30 -5.53
C MET A 6 13.40 7.62 -6.11
N ARG A 7 14.25 8.41 -6.76
CA ARG A 7 13.84 9.64 -7.47
C ARG A 7 12.86 9.37 -8.61
N TYR A 8 13.09 8.29 -9.36
CA TYR A 8 12.21 7.88 -10.44
C TYR A 8 10.84 7.51 -9.89
N TYR A 9 10.77 6.69 -8.83
CA TYR A 9 9.50 6.30 -8.21
C TYR A 9 8.71 7.50 -7.70
N ILE A 10 9.36 8.44 -7.00
CA ILE A 10 8.69 9.66 -6.52
C ILE A 10 8.08 10.43 -7.70
N THR A 11 8.87 10.66 -8.75
CA THR A 11 8.43 11.40 -9.93
C THR A 11 7.28 10.69 -10.65
N PHE A 12 7.38 9.37 -10.78
CA PHE A 12 6.35 8.51 -11.34
C PHE A 12 5.05 8.60 -10.53
N PHE A 13 5.10 8.44 -9.21
CA PHE A 13 3.91 8.56 -8.35
C PHE A 13 3.26 9.94 -8.45
N PHE A 14 4.05 11.02 -8.48
CA PHE A 14 3.51 12.37 -8.70
C PHE A 14 2.83 12.52 -10.07
N ARG A 15 3.38 11.90 -11.13
CA ARG A 15 2.78 11.91 -12.46
C ARG A 15 1.46 11.13 -12.47
N CYS A 16 1.45 9.92 -11.94
CA CYS A 16 0.24 9.09 -11.87
C CYS A 16 -0.88 9.79 -11.09
N TYR A 17 -0.54 10.41 -9.96
CA TYR A 17 -1.53 11.13 -9.18
C TYR A 17 -2.07 12.37 -9.91
N LYS A 18 -1.22 13.15 -10.58
CA LYS A 18 -1.70 14.30 -11.38
C LYS A 18 -2.69 13.89 -12.46
N ASN A 19 -2.51 12.70 -13.04
CA ASN A 19 -3.47 12.15 -13.99
C ASN A 19 -4.75 11.69 -13.29
N PHE A 20 -4.63 11.07 -12.12
CA PHE A 20 -5.77 10.73 -11.27
C PHE A 20 -6.63 11.94 -10.87
N GLU A 21 -6.04 13.07 -10.44
CA GLU A 21 -6.81 14.29 -10.12
C GLU A 21 -7.62 14.83 -11.30
N LYS A 22 -7.15 14.59 -12.53
CA LYS A 22 -7.84 14.99 -13.75
C LYS A 22 -8.83 13.94 -14.24
N SER A 23 -8.81 12.75 -13.65
CA SER A 23 -9.67 11.64 -14.02
C SER A 23 -11.02 11.73 -13.33
N ASN A 24 -12.02 11.06 -13.88
CA ASN A 24 -13.36 10.99 -13.29
C ASN A 24 -13.41 10.19 -11.98
N TYR A 25 -12.33 9.50 -11.60
CA TYR A 25 -12.24 8.74 -10.36
C TYR A 25 -12.03 9.64 -9.14
N TYR A 26 -11.48 10.83 -9.33
CA TYR A 26 -11.18 11.71 -8.21
C TYR A 26 -12.42 12.49 -7.80
N HIS A 27 -13.06 12.01 -6.73
CA HIS A 27 -14.15 12.74 -6.11
C HIS A 27 -13.57 13.69 -5.06
N GLN A 28 -13.45 14.97 -5.43
CA GLN A 28 -13.15 16.01 -4.45
C GLN A 28 -14.25 16.01 -3.39
N THR A 29 -13.88 15.75 -2.15
CA THR A 29 -14.75 16.10 -1.03
C THR A 29 -14.80 17.62 -0.97
N GLU A 30 -15.96 18.22 -1.24
CA GLU A 30 -16.17 19.66 -1.06
C GLU A 30 -15.78 20.02 0.37
N GLN A 31 -14.70 20.77 0.53
CA GLN A 31 -14.21 21.15 1.85
C GLN A 31 -14.74 22.53 2.19
N GLN A 32 -15.81 22.58 2.97
CA GLN A 32 -16.16 23.80 3.70
C GLN A 32 -15.14 24.00 4.83
N GLY A 33 -14.23 24.97 4.69
CA GLY A 33 -13.31 25.36 5.76
C GLY A 33 -11.90 25.79 5.32
N ARG A 34 -10.99 25.85 6.30
CA ARG A 34 -9.61 26.33 6.11
C ARG A 34 -8.85 25.47 5.08
N PRO A 35 -8.11 26.08 4.14
CA PRO A 35 -7.30 25.36 3.17
C PRO A 35 -6.35 24.35 3.82
N LYS A 36 -6.24 23.15 3.23
CA LYS A 36 -5.30 22.11 3.66
C LYS A 36 -3.86 22.64 3.64
N ALA A 37 -3.16 22.53 4.77
CA ALA A 37 -1.74 22.87 4.86
C ALA A 37 -0.83 21.91 4.06
N TYR A 38 -1.31 20.68 3.82
CA TYR A 38 -0.61 19.61 3.14
C TYR A 38 -1.55 18.94 2.13
N THR A 39 -1.13 18.86 0.87
CA THR A 39 -1.90 18.19 -0.18
C THR A 39 -1.96 16.68 0.08
N ASP A 40 -3.03 16.03 -0.39
CA ASP A 40 -3.20 14.59 -0.21
C ASP A 40 -2.10 13.82 -0.96
N ILE A 41 -1.69 14.28 -2.15
CA ILE A 41 -0.58 13.71 -2.93
C ILE A 41 0.71 13.61 -2.14
N SER A 42 1.13 14.74 -1.57
CA SER A 42 2.43 14.83 -0.92
C SER A 42 2.46 13.93 0.31
N LEU A 43 1.32 13.76 0.98
CA LEU A 43 1.19 12.82 2.09
C LEU A 43 1.15 11.36 1.62
N ILE A 44 0.42 11.04 0.54
CA ILE A 44 0.40 9.69 -0.04
C ILE A 44 1.82 9.27 -0.45
N VAL A 45 2.51 10.10 -1.25
CA VAL A 45 3.88 9.85 -1.69
C VAL A 45 4.81 9.70 -0.48
N PHE A 46 4.68 10.58 0.52
CA PHE A 46 5.45 10.49 1.74
C PHE A 46 5.24 9.16 2.47
N PHE A 47 3.99 8.76 2.71
CA PHE A 47 3.68 7.51 3.41
C PHE A 47 4.14 6.28 2.63
N THR A 48 4.00 6.27 1.30
CA THR A 48 4.52 5.19 0.44
C THR A 48 6.03 5.07 0.58
N VAL A 49 6.77 6.18 0.49
CA VAL A 49 8.23 6.15 0.70
C VAL A 49 8.58 5.68 2.11
N MET A 50 7.90 6.18 3.14
CA MET A 50 8.16 5.76 4.52
C MET A 50 7.92 4.26 4.72
N LYS A 51 6.88 3.71 4.08
CA LYS A 51 6.60 2.27 4.04
C LYS A 51 7.73 1.48 3.38
N LEU A 52 8.17 1.92 2.20
CA LEU A 52 9.32 1.30 1.49
C LEU A 52 10.62 1.38 2.30
N LYS A 53 10.79 2.41 3.13
CA LYS A 53 11.93 2.56 4.04
C LYS A 53 11.78 1.81 5.36
N GLY A 54 10.66 1.14 5.62
CA GLY A 54 10.36 0.46 6.89
C GLY A 54 10.04 1.42 8.06
N ILE A 55 9.87 2.72 7.81
CA ILE A 55 9.61 3.74 8.83
C ILE A 55 8.10 3.86 9.07
N ASN A 56 7.55 2.95 9.86
CA ASN A 56 6.10 2.84 10.08
C ASN A 56 5.55 3.75 11.21
N ARG A 57 6.38 4.12 12.18
CA ARG A 57 5.93 4.90 13.35
C ARG A 57 5.85 6.39 13.01
N PHE A 58 4.70 7.03 13.24
CA PHE A 58 4.51 8.48 12.98
C PHE A 58 5.52 9.38 13.69
N LYS A 59 6.00 9.00 14.88
CA LYS A 59 7.06 9.74 15.59
C LYS A 59 8.36 9.70 14.79
N ALA A 60 8.77 8.51 14.33
CA ALA A 60 9.97 8.33 13.52
C ALA A 60 9.84 9.05 12.16
N GLN A 61 8.66 9.05 11.56
CA GLN A 61 8.38 9.83 10.33
C GLN A 61 8.54 11.34 10.53
N THR A 62 8.10 11.87 11.68
CA THR A 62 8.28 13.28 12.03
C THR A 62 9.76 13.61 12.23
N THR A 63 10.47 12.77 12.99
CA THR A 63 11.93 12.89 13.20
C THR A 63 12.70 12.82 11.88
N PHE A 64 12.34 11.89 10.99
CA PHE A 64 12.94 11.77 9.67
C PHE A 64 12.82 13.06 8.86
N LEU A 65 11.63 13.69 8.86
CA LEU A 65 11.43 14.96 8.16
C LEU A 65 12.23 16.12 8.78
N ALA A 66 12.44 16.11 10.10
CA ALA A 66 13.26 17.10 10.79
C ALA A 66 14.75 16.94 10.44
N GLU A 67 15.25 15.71 10.39
CA GLU A 67 16.64 15.39 10.03
C GLU A 67 16.93 15.57 8.54
N HIS A 68 15.90 15.51 7.69
CA HIS A 68 16.05 15.59 6.24
C HIS A 68 15.23 16.73 5.61
N PRO A 69 15.62 18.01 5.78
CA PRO A 69 14.90 19.17 5.24
C PRO A 69 14.69 19.14 3.72
N ASN A 70 15.59 18.47 2.99
CA ASN A 70 15.47 18.27 1.54
C ASN A 70 14.20 17.51 1.16
N TRP A 71 13.73 16.58 2.00
CA TRP A 71 12.48 15.87 1.79
C TRP A 71 11.26 16.77 1.98
N VAL A 72 11.28 17.64 2.99
CA VAL A 72 10.22 18.63 3.24
C VAL A 72 10.04 19.54 2.00
N LYS A 73 11.16 20.03 1.44
CA LYS A 73 11.15 20.82 0.20
C LYS A 73 10.61 20.04 -1.00
N ARG A 74 11.08 18.80 -1.20
CA ARG A 74 10.65 17.93 -2.31
C ARG A 74 9.16 17.59 -2.26
N LEU A 75 8.63 17.33 -1.07
CA LEU A 75 7.22 17.05 -0.83
C LEU A 75 6.36 18.33 -0.84
N LYS A 76 6.96 19.51 -1.03
CA LYS A 76 6.29 20.81 -1.02
C LYS A 76 5.51 21.08 0.27
N PHE A 77 6.02 20.57 1.38
CA PHE A 77 5.45 20.84 2.69
C PHE A 77 5.84 22.26 3.11
N LYS A 78 4.85 23.07 3.54
CA LYS A 78 5.09 24.44 4.04
C LYS A 78 5.93 24.43 5.33
N SER A 79 5.74 23.41 6.16
CA SER A 79 6.51 23.17 7.39
C SER A 79 6.52 21.67 7.69
N THR A 80 7.34 21.25 8.65
CA THR A 80 7.36 19.84 9.05
C THR A 80 6.04 19.47 9.77
N PRO A 81 5.26 18.51 9.25
CA PRO A 81 4.02 18.08 9.90
C PRO A 81 4.32 17.41 11.24
N SER A 82 3.51 17.74 12.25
CA SER A 82 3.59 17.08 13.55
C SER A 82 3.13 15.62 13.49
N ARG A 83 3.55 14.81 14.47
CA ARG A 83 3.11 13.41 14.64
C ARG A 83 1.58 13.28 14.58
N THR A 84 0.87 14.15 15.28
CA THR A 84 -0.60 14.14 15.33
C THR A 84 -1.21 14.48 13.98
N THR A 85 -0.60 15.42 13.25
CA THR A 85 -1.02 15.77 11.88
C THR A 85 -0.86 14.56 10.97
N LEU A 86 0.30 13.90 10.98
CA LEU A 86 0.54 12.71 10.16
C LEU A 86 -0.45 11.59 10.47
N SER A 87 -0.65 11.27 11.75
CA SER A 87 -1.58 10.21 12.17
C SER A 87 -3.02 10.49 11.72
N ARG A 88 -3.52 11.72 11.96
CA ARG A 88 -4.88 12.11 11.56
C ARG A 88 -5.04 12.06 10.05
N ARG A 89 -4.08 12.60 9.30
CA ARG A 89 -4.16 12.67 7.84
C ARG A 89 -4.03 11.30 7.20
N TYR A 90 -3.19 10.42 7.73
CA TYR A 90 -3.09 9.04 7.26
C TYR A 90 -4.45 8.33 7.25
N LYS A 91 -5.23 8.46 8.32
CA LYS A 91 -6.60 7.89 8.41
C LYS A 91 -7.56 8.51 7.39
N GLN A 92 -7.47 9.82 7.19
CA GLN A 92 -8.33 10.54 6.25
C GLN A 92 -8.03 10.23 4.78
N LEU A 93 -6.86 9.68 4.47
CA LEU A 93 -6.46 9.34 3.11
C LEU A 93 -7.03 8.01 2.62
N ALA A 94 -7.63 7.20 3.49
CA ALA A 94 -8.12 5.87 3.12
C ALA A 94 -9.05 5.89 1.89
N SER A 95 -10.07 6.76 1.88
CA SER A 95 -11.00 6.88 0.76
C SER A 95 -10.34 7.36 -0.54
N VAL A 96 -9.39 8.30 -0.44
CA VAL A 96 -8.63 8.80 -1.60
C VAL A 96 -7.69 7.72 -2.14
N LEU A 97 -7.11 6.90 -1.26
CA LEU A 97 -6.26 5.78 -1.64
C LEU A 97 -7.07 4.69 -2.35
N GLU A 98 -8.27 4.36 -1.88
CA GLU A 98 -9.16 3.40 -2.54
C GLU A 98 -9.50 3.86 -3.97
N GLN A 99 -9.87 5.12 -4.15
CA GLN A 99 -10.12 5.71 -5.48
C GLN A 99 -8.86 5.68 -6.36
N PHE A 100 -7.70 5.98 -5.78
CA PHE A 100 -6.43 5.98 -6.53
C PHE A 100 -6.01 4.57 -6.95
N VAL A 101 -6.21 3.57 -6.09
CA VAL A 101 -5.95 2.16 -6.40
C VAL A 101 -6.88 1.68 -7.52
N ALA A 102 -8.17 2.04 -7.48
CA ALA A 102 -9.11 1.73 -8.56
C ALA A 102 -8.65 2.35 -9.90
N TYR A 103 -8.28 3.63 -9.89
CA TYR A 103 -7.72 4.31 -11.07
C TYR A 103 -6.46 3.62 -11.60
N LEU A 104 -5.55 3.19 -10.72
CA LEU A 104 -4.34 2.46 -11.12
C LEU A 104 -4.65 1.09 -11.71
N GLY A 105 -5.68 0.40 -11.20
CA GLY A 105 -6.17 -0.86 -11.76
C GLY A 105 -6.62 -0.70 -13.21
N ASP A 106 -7.45 0.31 -13.48
CA ASP A 106 -7.95 0.57 -14.83
C ASP A 106 -6.86 1.10 -15.77
N LEU A 107 -5.94 1.94 -15.25
CA LEU A 107 -4.75 2.34 -16.00
C LEU A 107 -3.89 1.12 -16.34
N GLY A 108 -3.70 0.19 -15.41
CA GLY A 108 -2.98 -1.06 -15.62
C GLY A 108 -3.58 -1.88 -16.76
N ILE A 109 -4.90 -2.06 -16.77
CA ILE A 109 -5.62 -2.75 -17.85
C ILE A 109 -5.41 -2.07 -19.20
N SER A 110 -5.37 -0.74 -19.25
CA SER A 110 -5.17 0.01 -20.50
C SER A 110 -3.72 0.04 -21.01
N LEU A 111 -2.75 -0.06 -20.10
CA LEU A 111 -1.31 -0.16 -20.43
C LEU A 111 -0.93 -1.59 -20.81
N ASP A 112 -1.74 -2.56 -20.40
CA ASP A 112 -1.56 -3.98 -20.65
C ASP A 112 -2.11 -4.38 -22.03
N THR A 113 -1.37 -4.00 -23.09
CA THR A 113 -1.58 -4.58 -24.43
C THR A 113 -0.70 -5.79 -24.71
N ASP A 114 0.34 -6.04 -23.90
CA ASP A 114 1.34 -7.10 -24.13
C ASP A 114 1.98 -7.68 -22.85
N THR A 115 1.57 -7.29 -21.64
CA THR A 115 2.05 -7.94 -20.41
C THR A 115 1.19 -9.19 -20.16
N PRO A 116 1.79 -10.36 -19.86
CA PRO A 116 0.99 -11.53 -19.55
C PRO A 116 0.18 -11.22 -18.28
N ARG A 117 -1.14 -11.36 -18.38
CA ARG A 117 -2.11 -11.34 -17.27
C ARG A 117 -1.76 -12.29 -16.11
N ASP A 118 -0.69 -13.08 -16.29
CA ASP A 118 -0.17 -14.11 -15.39
C ASP A 118 0.79 -13.57 -14.31
N VAL A 119 1.24 -12.31 -14.38
CA VAL A 119 2.04 -11.71 -13.27
C VAL A 119 1.11 -11.02 -12.28
N VAL A 120 0.33 -11.84 -11.58
CA VAL A 120 -0.35 -11.43 -10.35
C VAL A 120 0.71 -11.33 -9.26
N PHE A 121 0.83 -10.16 -8.61
CA PHE A 121 1.53 -10.07 -7.34
C PHE A 121 0.67 -10.79 -6.30
N GLU A 122 0.85 -12.10 -6.18
CA GLU A 122 0.23 -12.90 -5.13
C GLU A 122 0.93 -12.53 -3.82
N ASP A 123 0.25 -11.75 -2.99
CA ASP A 123 0.72 -11.49 -1.63
C ASP A 123 0.74 -12.84 -0.88
N LYS A 124 1.95 -13.32 -0.54
CA LYS A 124 2.15 -14.56 0.25
C LYS A 124 1.73 -14.39 1.72
N SER A 125 0.77 -13.52 1.98
CA SER A 125 0.13 -13.39 3.27
C SER A 125 -0.56 -14.72 3.60
N LEU A 126 -0.03 -15.40 4.61
CA LEU A 126 -0.60 -16.66 5.09
C LEU A 126 -1.85 -16.36 5.91
N TYR A 127 -3.01 -16.69 5.37
CA TYR A 127 -4.24 -16.73 6.13
C TYR A 127 -4.37 -18.07 6.82
N LYS A 128 -4.88 -18.06 8.05
CA LYS A 128 -5.18 -19.30 8.77
C LYS A 128 -6.33 -20.00 8.04
N ALA A 129 -6.10 -21.22 7.59
CA ALA A 129 -7.13 -22.08 7.01
C ALA A 129 -8.32 -22.26 7.97
N GLN A 130 -9.49 -22.51 7.40
CA GLN A 130 -10.69 -22.69 8.22
C GLN A 130 -10.62 -24.01 8.99
N GLY A 131 -10.79 -23.93 10.31
CA GLY A 131 -10.87 -25.09 11.19
C GLY A 131 -9.53 -25.68 11.64
N SER A 132 -9.48 -27.00 11.77
CA SER A 132 -8.37 -27.70 12.42
C SER A 132 -7.14 -27.78 11.50
N VAL A 133 -5.93 -27.76 12.08
CA VAL A 133 -4.69 -27.87 11.31
C VAL A 133 -4.56 -29.27 10.72
N TRP A 134 -4.66 -29.40 9.39
CA TRP A 134 -4.28 -30.62 8.68
C TRP A 134 -2.77 -30.73 8.65
N HIS A 135 -2.14 -31.84 9.03
CA HIS A 135 -0.68 -31.95 8.88
C HIS A 135 -0.26 -32.20 7.42
N GLN A 136 0.89 -31.66 7.02
CA GLN A 136 1.39 -31.78 5.63
C GLN A 136 1.59 -33.23 5.18
N LYS A 137 1.98 -34.13 6.10
CA LYS A 137 2.15 -35.56 5.81
C LYS A 137 0.82 -36.21 5.43
N ASP A 138 -0.19 -36.03 6.27
CA ASP A 138 -1.55 -36.53 6.05
C ASP A 138 -2.16 -35.97 4.75
N ARG A 139 -1.96 -34.68 4.46
CA ARG A 139 -2.40 -34.06 3.19
C ARG A 139 -1.77 -34.71 1.96
N LYS A 140 -0.46 -34.98 1.97
CA LYS A 140 0.23 -35.63 0.84
C LYS A 140 -0.28 -37.04 0.59
N GLU A 141 -0.74 -37.71 1.64
CA GLU A 141 -1.29 -39.06 1.61
C GLU A 141 -2.81 -39.06 1.39
N ASN A 142 -3.45 -37.89 1.19
CA ASN A 142 -4.91 -37.70 1.14
C ASN A 142 -5.64 -38.37 2.32
N HIS A 143 -4.98 -38.41 3.48
CA HIS A 143 -5.46 -39.04 4.70
C HIS A 143 -6.04 -37.97 5.63
N ILE A 144 -7.25 -38.22 6.15
CA ILE A 144 -7.88 -37.37 7.16
C ILE A 144 -7.92 -38.16 8.47
N PRO A 145 -7.13 -37.78 9.50
CA PRO A 145 -7.10 -38.48 10.77
C PRO A 145 -8.48 -38.60 11.40
N GLU A 146 -8.76 -39.77 12.00
CA GLU A 146 -10.02 -40.05 12.66
C GLU A 146 -10.25 -39.06 13.82
N GLY A 147 -11.36 -38.32 13.76
CA GLY A 147 -11.70 -37.28 14.73
C GLY A 147 -11.38 -35.84 14.30
N LEU A 148 -10.67 -35.63 13.17
CA LEU A 148 -10.43 -34.29 12.63
C LEU A 148 -11.70 -33.76 11.92
N ARG A 149 -12.43 -32.86 12.58
CA ARG A 149 -13.67 -32.25 12.06
C ARG A 149 -13.41 -30.84 11.55
N ASN A 150 -14.24 -30.39 10.61
CA ASN A 150 -14.19 -29.06 10.00
C ASN A 150 -12.83 -28.74 9.37
N LEU A 151 -12.30 -29.69 8.60
CA LEU A 151 -11.03 -29.55 7.89
C LEU A 151 -11.25 -28.78 6.59
N ASP A 152 -10.48 -27.72 6.38
CA ASP A 152 -10.35 -27.07 5.08
C ASP A 152 -9.40 -27.90 4.20
N THR A 153 -9.98 -28.65 3.25
CA THR A 153 -9.24 -29.53 2.34
C THR A 153 -8.51 -28.75 1.24
N ASP A 154 -8.91 -27.51 0.99
CA ASP A 154 -8.30 -26.64 -0.02
C ASP A 154 -7.10 -25.87 0.54
N ALA A 155 -6.92 -25.91 1.86
CA ALA A 155 -5.80 -25.28 2.55
C ALA A 155 -4.43 -25.78 2.06
N SER A 156 -3.53 -24.82 1.83
CA SER A 156 -2.13 -25.11 1.51
C SER A 156 -1.22 -24.96 2.73
N TRP A 157 -0.06 -25.62 2.71
CA TRP A 157 0.96 -25.49 3.75
C TRP A 157 2.04 -24.52 3.30
N SER A 158 2.38 -23.60 4.18
CA SER A 158 3.55 -22.74 4.04
C SER A 158 4.13 -22.46 5.42
N THR A 159 5.44 -22.31 5.50
CA THR A 159 6.13 -21.96 6.74
C THR A 159 6.34 -20.46 6.77
N SER A 160 5.84 -19.78 7.81
CA SER A 160 6.28 -18.40 8.06
C SER A 160 7.68 -18.47 8.65
N LYS A 161 8.69 -17.93 7.95
CA LYS A 161 9.97 -17.62 8.58
C LYS A 161 9.72 -16.42 9.51
N TYR A 162 9.56 -16.70 10.81
CA TYR A 162 9.74 -15.67 11.83
C TYR A 162 11.23 -15.33 11.94
#